data_AF-A0A7L2D264-F1
#
_entry.id   AF-A0A7L2D264-F1
#
_cell.length_a   1.000
_cell.length_b   1.000
_cell.length_c   1.000
_cell.angle_alpha   90.00
_cell.angle_beta   90.00
_cell.angle_gamma   90.00
#
_symmetry.space_group_name_H-M   'P 1'
#
loop_
_entity.id
_entity.type
_entity.pdbx_description
1 polymer ?
#
loop_
_entity_poly.entity_id
_entity_poly.type
_entity_poly.pdbx_seq_one_letter_code
_entity_poly.pdbx_strand_id
1 'polypeptide(L)'
;VLVNIGSNFDSERSTFIAPRKGIYSFNFHVVKVYNRQTIQVSLMLNGWPVISAFAGDQDVTREAASNGVLIQMEKGDRAYLKLERGNLMGGWKYSTFSGFLVFPL
;
A
#
# COMPACT_ATOMS: atom_id res chain seq x y z
N VAL A 1 -11.22 -3.57 -7.89
CA VAL A 1 -11.37 -3.83 -6.44
C VAL A 1 -12.00 -5.20 -6.28
N LEU A 2 -11.40 -6.11 -5.51
CA LEU A 2 -11.94 -7.48 -5.33
C LEU A 2 -12.85 -7.59 -4.10
N VAL A 3 -12.49 -6.93 -2.99
CA VAL A 3 -13.25 -6.90 -1.73
C VAL A 3 -13.35 -5.46 -1.24
N ASN A 4 -14.53 -5.03 -0.80
CA ASN A 4 -14.77 -3.70 -0.21
C ASN A 4 -15.96 -3.70 0.75
N ILE A 5 -15.94 -4.60 1.74
CA ILE A 5 -17.01 -4.66 2.75
C ILE A 5 -17.01 -3.35 3.57
N GLY A 6 -18.18 -2.71 3.67
CA GLY A 6 -18.34 -1.41 4.35
C GLY A 6 -18.06 -0.19 3.46
N SER A 7 -17.65 -0.39 2.20
CA SER A 7 -17.35 0.68 1.24
C SER A 7 -16.36 1.72 1.78
N ASN A 8 -15.37 1.27 2.56
CA ASN A 8 -14.39 2.12 3.24
C ASN A 8 -13.09 2.30 2.44
N PHE A 9 -12.95 1.61 1.31
CA PHE A 9 -11.91 1.87 0.33
C PHE A 9 -12.46 2.74 -0.80
N ASP A 10 -11.93 3.96 -0.91
CA ASP A 10 -12.17 4.87 -2.04
C ASP A 10 -11.34 4.40 -3.23
N SER A 11 -12.02 3.85 -4.24
CA SER A 11 -11.38 3.28 -5.44
C SER A 11 -10.82 4.34 -6.39
N GLU A 12 -11.37 5.55 -6.38
CA GLU A 12 -10.87 6.64 -7.24
C GLU A 12 -9.51 7.12 -6.72
N ARG A 13 -9.39 7.24 -5.40
CA ARG A 13 -8.16 7.70 -4.75
C ARG A 13 -7.23 6.58 -4.30
N SER A 14 -7.63 5.32 -4.46
CA SER A 14 -6.93 4.15 -3.93
C SER A 14 -6.55 4.28 -2.44
N THR A 15 -7.49 4.81 -1.65
CA THR A 15 -7.28 5.18 -0.24
C THR A 15 -8.31 4.49 0.64
N PHE A 16 -7.85 3.79 1.68
CA PHE A 16 -8.69 3.28 2.75
C PHE A 16 -8.96 4.38 3.79
N ILE A 17 -10.20 4.51 4.23
CA ILE A 17 -10.62 5.46 5.28
C ILE A 17 -11.20 4.67 6.44
N ALA A 18 -10.56 4.72 7.61
CA ALA A 18 -10.99 3.97 8.77
C ALA A 18 -12.41 4.41 9.22
N PRO A 19 -13.42 3.52 9.24
CA PRO A 19 -14.78 3.88 9.64
C PRO A 19 -14.94 4.09 11.15
N ARG A 20 -14.03 3.52 11.95
CA ARG A 20 -14.05 3.54 13.42
C ARG A 20 -12.66 3.30 13.99
N LYS A 21 -12.49 3.57 15.29
CA LYS A 21 -11.27 3.24 16.01
C LYS A 21 -11.03 1.72 16.07
N GLY A 22 -9.78 1.30 15.87
CA GLY A 22 -9.39 -0.11 15.99
C GLY A 22 -7.97 -0.40 15.50
N ILE A 23 -7.59 -1.67 15.55
CA ILE A 23 -6.35 -2.18 14.96
C ILE A 23 -6.63 -2.70 13.56
N TYR A 24 -5.93 -2.17 12.57
CA TYR A 24 -6.07 -2.53 11.16
C TYR A 24 -4.79 -3.22 10.66
N SER A 25 -4.97 -4.26 9.87
CA SER A 25 -3.88 -4.93 9.14
C SER A 25 -3.82 -4.42 7.72
N PHE A 26 -2.62 -4.11 7.23
CA PHE A 26 -2.37 -3.80 5.83
C PHE A 26 -1.23 -4.66 5.29
N ASN A 27 -1.42 -5.17 4.08
CA ASN A 27 -0.38 -5.84 3.29
C ASN A 27 -0.38 -5.27 1.87
N PHE A 28 0.80 -5.06 1.33
CA PHE A 28 0.97 -4.66 -0.06
C PHE A 28 2.14 -5.39 -0.72
N HIS A 29 1.97 -5.62 -2.02
CA HIS A 29 3.00 -6.10 -2.91
C HIS A 29 2.94 -5.27 -4.18
N VAL A 30 3.91 -4.39 -4.41
CA VAL A 30 4.00 -3.61 -5.65
C VAL A 30 4.98 -4.29 -6.58
N VAL A 31 4.45 -4.94 -7.62
CA VAL A 31 5.20 -5.72 -8.59
C VAL A 31 5.62 -4.84 -9.76
N LYS A 32 6.90 -4.86 -10.10
CA LYS A 32 7.45 -4.21 -11.28
C LYS A 32 8.13 -5.25 -12.16
N VAL A 33 7.52 -5.52 -13.32
CA VAL A 33 7.94 -6.59 -14.25
C VAL A 33 9.14 -6.15 -15.10
N TYR A 34 9.25 -4.86 -15.40
CA TYR A 34 10.36 -4.26 -16.12
C TYR A 34 11.01 -3.22 -15.22
N ASN A 35 11.79 -3.68 -14.25
CA ASN A 35 12.52 -2.77 -13.38
C ASN A 35 13.88 -2.40 -13.98
N ARG A 36 14.22 -1.11 -13.95
CA ARG A 36 15.57 -0.59 -14.30
C ARG A 36 16.07 0.43 -13.26
N GLN A 37 15.27 0.68 -12.22
CA GLN A 37 15.52 1.71 -11.23
C GLN A 37 14.88 1.33 -9.91
N THR A 38 15.62 1.46 -8.81
CA THR A 38 15.10 1.21 -7.47
C THR A 38 13.86 2.05 -7.19
N ILE A 39 12.80 1.37 -6.79
CA ILE A 39 11.57 1.98 -6.29
C ILE A 39 11.51 1.86 -4.77
N GLN A 40 10.90 2.87 -4.14
CA GLN A 40 10.53 2.84 -2.73
C GLN A 40 9.03 3.10 -2.64
N VAL A 41 8.31 2.14 -2.08
CA VAL A 41 6.87 2.25 -1.83
C VAL A 41 6.63 2.31 -0.33
N SER A 42 5.86 3.29 0.11
CA SER A 42 5.53 3.48 1.51
C SER A 42 4.03 3.37 1.72
N LEU A 43 3.64 2.69 2.80
CA LEU A 43 2.29 2.79 3.35
C LEU A 43 2.21 4.09 4.15
N MET A 44 1.29 4.96 3.75
CA MET A 44 1.06 6.27 4.35
C MET A 44 -0.13 6.17 5.30
N LEU A 45 -0.01 6.80 6.47
CA LEU A 45 -1.10 7.10 7.38
C LEU A 45 -1.19 8.63 7.52
N ASN A 46 -2.29 9.21 7.04
CA ASN A 46 -2.53 10.67 7.10
C ASN A 46 -1.37 11.52 6.55
N GLY A 47 -0.70 11.05 5.49
CA GLY A 47 0.43 11.76 4.89
C GLY A 47 1.81 11.41 5.48
N TRP A 48 1.87 10.61 6.54
CA TRP A 48 3.12 10.16 7.16
C TRP A 48 3.46 8.72 6.78
N PRO A 49 4.71 8.41 6.41
CA PRO A 49 5.12 7.04 6.09
C PRO A 49 5.19 6.19 7.36
N VAL A 50 4.55 5.03 7.35
CA VAL A 50 4.55 4.06 8.47
C VAL A 50 5.59 2.97 8.23
N ILE A 51 5.51 2.30 7.08
CA ILE A 51 6.45 1.27 6.63
C ILE A 51 6.82 1.50 5.18
N SER A 52 8.02 1.09 4.78
CA SER A 52 8.51 1.18 3.41
C SER A 52 9.01 -0.18 2.92
N ALA A 53 8.94 -0.40 1.61
CA ALA A 53 9.62 -1.49 0.92
C ALA A 53 10.34 -0.98 -0.32
N PHE A 54 11.36 -1.71 -0.70
CA PHE A 54 12.20 -1.41 -1.85
C PHE A 54 12.14 -2.55 -2.85
N ALA A 55 12.27 -2.22 -4.13
CA ALA A 55 12.52 -3.17 -5.21
C ALA A 55 13.43 -2.50 -6.24
N GLY A 56 14.59 -3.08 -6.49
CA GLY A 56 15.50 -2.62 -7.53
C GLY A 56 16.85 -3.30 -7.49
N ASP A 57 17.28 -3.78 -8.65
CA ASP A 57 18.69 -3.88 -9.03
C ASP A 57 18.94 -3.06 -10.32
N GLN A 58 20.20 -2.84 -10.69
CA GLN A 58 20.58 -2.06 -11.89
C GLN A 58 20.20 -2.76 -13.20
N ASP A 59 20.02 -4.09 -13.16
CA ASP A 59 19.64 -4.92 -14.29
C ASP A 59 18.12 -5.02 -14.50
N VAL A 60 17.69 -5.48 -15.69
CA VAL A 60 16.27 -5.67 -15.99
C VAL A 60 15.74 -6.90 -15.25
N THR A 61 15.20 -6.68 -14.05
CA THR A 61 14.65 -7.73 -13.18
C THR A 61 13.14 -7.59 -12.98
N ARG A 62 12.52 -8.71 -12.59
CA ARG A 62 11.14 -8.74 -12.07
C ARG A 62 11.21 -8.74 -10.56
N GLU A 63 10.66 -7.72 -9.92
CA GLU A 63 10.79 -7.55 -8.47
C GLU A 63 9.49 -7.06 -7.84
N ALA A 64 9.37 -7.25 -6.53
CA ALA A 64 8.21 -6.82 -5.76
C ALA A 64 8.62 -6.10 -4.48
N ALA A 65 8.18 -4.85 -4.33
CA ALA A 65 8.27 -4.13 -3.06
C ALA A 65 7.13 -4.63 -2.16
N SER A 66 7.46 -5.50 -1.21
CA SER A 66 6.49 -6.20 -0.36
C SER A 66 6.69 -5.86 1.12
N ASN A 67 5.62 -5.48 1.81
CA ASN A 67 5.64 -5.27 3.26
C ASN A 67 4.21 -5.32 3.84
N GLY A 68 4.11 -5.43 5.17
CA GLY A 68 2.85 -5.46 5.90
C GLY A 68 3.01 -5.05 7.37
N VAL A 69 1.94 -4.52 7.96
CA VAL A 69 1.95 -3.98 9.34
C VAL A 69 0.56 -4.02 9.97
N LEU A 70 0.53 -4.04 11.32
CA LEU A 70 -0.65 -3.72 12.11
C LEU A 70 -0.53 -2.28 12.64
N ILE A 71 -1.54 -1.45 12.42
CA ILE A 71 -1.57 -0.08 12.93
C ILE A 71 -2.91 0.23 13.59
N GLN A 72 -2.86 1.01 14.67
CA GLN A 72 -4.06 1.63 15.21
C GLN A 72 -4.48 2.78 14.30
N MET A 73 -5.77 2.87 14.00
CA MET A 73 -6.36 4.00 13.27
C MET A 73 -7.58 4.51 14.02
N GLU A 74 -7.78 5.82 13.98
CA GLU A 74 -8.98 6.50 14.44
C GLU A 74 -10.00 6.67 13.30
N LYS A 75 -11.25 7.00 13.63
CA LYS A 75 -12.28 7.26 12.61
C LYS A 75 -11.86 8.41 11.69
N GLY A 76 -11.84 8.17 10.39
CA GLY A 76 -11.50 9.16 9.37
C GLY A 76 -10.02 9.16 8.96
N ASP A 77 -9.15 8.41 9.66
CA ASP A 77 -7.77 8.23 9.26
C ASP A 77 -7.67 7.58 7.88
N ARG A 78 -6.66 7.98 7.11
CA ARG A 78 -6.48 7.60 5.71
C ARG A 78 -5.21 6.79 5.52
N ALA A 79 -5.36 5.57 5.00
CA ALA A 79 -4.26 4.68 4.64
C ALA A 79 -4.17 4.47 3.13
N TYR A 80 -2.99 4.70 2.53
CA TYR A 80 -2.77 4.56 1.09
C TYR A 80 -1.31 4.28 0.79
N LEU A 81 -1.00 3.80 -0.42
CA LEU A 81 0.38 3.60 -0.86
C LEU A 81 0.87 4.84 -1.60
N LYS A 82 2.12 5.23 -1.36
CA LYS A 82 2.81 6.29 -2.09
C LYS A 82 4.15 5.78 -2.60
N LEU A 83 4.45 6.10 -3.85
CA LEU A 83 5.78 5.92 -4.42
C LEU A 83 6.65 7.10 -3.97
N GLU A 84 7.56 6.88 -3.04
CA GLU A 84 8.48 7.90 -2.53
C GLU A 84 9.72 8.05 -3.42
N ARG A 85 10.16 6.97 -4.07
CA ARG A 85 11.34 6.96 -4.95
C ARG A 85 11.10 6.12 -6.20
N GLY A 86 11.66 6.57 -7.32
CA GLY A 86 11.63 5.87 -8.61
C GLY A 86 10.39 6.19 -9.45
N ASN A 87 10.05 5.30 -10.39
CA ASN A 87 8.88 5.42 -11.25
C ASN A 87 8.27 4.04 -11.57
N LEU A 88 7.02 4.06 -12.06
CA LEU A 88 6.27 2.89 -12.47
C LEU A 88 6.12 2.78 -14.00
N MET A 89 7.09 3.29 -14.77
CA MET A 89 7.13 3.05 -16.21
C MET A 89 7.20 1.55 -16.50
N GLY A 90 6.52 1.10 -17.56
CA GLY A 90 6.33 -0.33 -17.85
C GLY A 90 5.17 -0.97 -17.08
N GLY A 91 4.51 -0.21 -16.20
CA GLY A 91 3.34 -0.64 -15.46
C GLY A 91 3.67 -1.45 -14.20
N TRP A 92 2.66 -1.61 -13.36
CA TRP A 92 2.74 -2.30 -12.06
C TRP A 92 1.73 -3.46 -11.99
N LYS A 93 1.53 -4.14 -13.13
CA LYS A 93 0.59 -5.27 -13.23
C LYS A 93 0.94 -6.33 -12.18
N TYR A 94 -0.09 -6.98 -11.63
CA TYR A 94 -0.02 -7.94 -10.52
C TYR A 94 0.21 -7.35 -9.12
N SER A 95 0.35 -6.03 -9.00
CA SER A 95 0.41 -5.40 -7.68
C SER A 95 -0.88 -5.61 -6.89
N THR A 96 -0.73 -5.79 -5.58
CA THR A 96 -1.83 -5.97 -4.64
C THR A 96 -1.71 -5.00 -3.47
N PHE A 97 -2.86 -4.53 -3.01
CA PHE A 97 -3.01 -3.78 -1.76
C PHE A 97 -4.29 -4.26 -1.09
N SER A 98 -4.19 -4.65 0.18
CA SER A 98 -5.31 -5.17 0.95
C SER A 98 -5.16 -4.82 2.42
N GLY A 99 -6.30 -4.77 3.12
CA GLY A 99 -6.33 -4.57 4.56
C GLY A 99 -7.70 -4.84 5.15
N PHE A 100 -7.74 -5.01 6.45
CA PHE A 100 -8.96 -5.30 7.19
C PHE A 100 -8.84 -4.86 8.66
N LEU A 101 -9.99 -4.62 9.30
CA LEU A 101 -10.10 -4.40 10.74
C LEU A 101 -9.89 -5.72 11.47
N VAL A 102 -8.88 -5.80 12.34
CA VAL A 102 -8.64 -6.97 13.18
C VAL A 102 -9.64 -7.00 14.34
N PHE A 103 -9.74 -5.89 15.08
CA PHE A 103 -10.75 -5.66 16.10
C PHE A 103 -10.92 -4.15 16.38
N PRO A 104 -12.14 -3.71 16.73
CA PRO A 104 -12.36 -2.34 17.18
C PRO A 104 -11.79 -2.10 18.58
N LEU A 105 -11.55 -0.82 18.92
CA LEU A 105 -11.19 -0.35 20.25
C LEU A 105 -12.23 0.65 20.77
#